data_AF-I3C5W7-F1
#
_entry.id   AF-I3C5W7-F1
#
_cell.length_a   1.000
_cell.length_b   1.000
_cell.length_c   1.000
_cell.angle_alpha   90.00
_cell.angle_beta   90.00
_cell.angle_gamma   90.00
#
_symmetry.space_group_name_H-M   'P 1'
#
loop_
_entity.id
_entity.type
_entity.pdbx_description
1 polymer ?
#
loop_
_entity_poly.entity_id
_entity_poly.type
_entity_poly.pdbx_seq_one_letter_code
_entity_poly.pdbx_strand_id
1 'polypeptide(L)'
;MGKDKKKGEKILAGINRNVKAIQWDCLIEECSEKAINSHILQKNGVLSNIESSGHIYEIKPIDVFKWTGKNFGSITAFKKIGLNQAHSYPTLCNQHDTDIFLPIETHPLDFNEYQINLLFAFRTLLSMIRKEQIIKERETRTINSAILKSNPNTVSALQYSKQNLIVIEELLKSRNKEFSKFKVDLESENKNFDFISLSYPLKEAYASSIHISPNKLESIYTNIFPYEGKSKILIFYPINTTDKWTLEYLESWKSLNENELEMRLSTHLIMQCENWGISEKVYENLSIEKQKDLIKISQNNLFNMYPKLDLKYRVDFNLFNEENAT
;
A
#
# COMPACT_ATOMS: atom_id res chain seq x y z
N MET A 1 -32.40 -16.29 2.62
CA MET A 1 -31.67 -15.02 2.91
C MET A 1 -32.67 -13.93 3.24
N GLY A 2 -32.71 -13.45 4.49
CA GLY A 2 -33.73 -12.49 4.97
C GLY A 2 -33.64 -11.09 4.34
N LYS A 3 -34.77 -10.37 4.27
CA LYS A 3 -34.89 -9.01 3.71
C LYS A 3 -33.94 -8.01 4.40
N ASP A 4 -33.77 -8.13 5.72
CA ASP A 4 -32.93 -7.21 6.51
C ASP A 4 -31.44 -7.37 6.21
N LYS A 5 -30.97 -8.60 5.98
CA LYS A 5 -29.58 -8.85 5.55
C LYS A 5 -29.26 -8.09 4.26
N LYS A 6 -30.09 -8.26 3.22
CA LYS A 6 -29.90 -7.56 1.93
C LYS A 6 -29.94 -6.03 2.06
N LYS A 7 -30.76 -5.50 2.97
CA LYS A 7 -30.85 -4.07 3.24
C LYS A 7 -29.54 -3.53 3.83
N GLY A 8 -28.93 -4.23 4.78
CA GLY A 8 -27.63 -3.86 5.35
C GLY A 8 -26.51 -3.86 4.30
N GLU A 9 -26.43 -4.94 3.50
CA GLU A 9 -25.46 -5.08 2.40
C GLU A 9 -25.55 -3.90 1.41
N LYS A 10 -26.76 -3.53 1.00
CA LYS A 10 -27.00 -2.42 0.07
C LYS A 10 -26.54 -1.06 0.63
N ILE A 11 -26.74 -0.83 1.93
CA ILE A 11 -26.30 0.42 2.57
C ILE A 11 -24.78 0.48 2.66
N LEU A 12 -24.11 -0.61 3.08
CA LEU A 12 -22.65 -0.69 3.11
C LEU A 12 -22.02 -0.48 1.72
N ALA A 13 -22.59 -1.12 0.69
CA ALA A 13 -22.18 -0.89 -0.69
C ALA A 13 -22.43 0.57 -1.14
N GLY A 14 -23.54 1.18 -0.72
CA GLY A 14 -23.82 2.60 -0.95
C GLY A 14 -22.79 3.53 -0.32
N ILE A 15 -22.40 3.27 0.93
CA ILE A 15 -21.36 4.05 1.63
C ILE A 15 -20.05 3.98 0.86
N ASN A 16 -19.58 2.78 0.50
CA ASN A 16 -18.33 2.60 -0.25
C ASN A 16 -18.35 3.34 -1.60
N ARG A 17 -19.48 3.30 -2.32
CA ARG A 17 -19.66 4.09 -3.56
C ARG A 17 -19.53 5.58 -3.33
N ASN A 18 -20.20 6.09 -2.30
CA ASN A 18 -20.19 7.53 -2.01
C ASN A 18 -18.81 8.01 -1.55
N VAL A 19 -18.05 7.19 -0.82
CA VAL A 19 -16.67 7.50 -0.42
C VAL A 19 -15.75 7.50 -1.63
N LYS A 20 -15.86 6.53 -2.53
CA LYS A 20 -15.07 6.47 -3.77
C LYS A 20 -15.31 7.68 -4.68
N ALA A 21 -16.49 8.29 -4.63
CA ALA A 21 -16.86 9.46 -5.43
C ALA A 21 -16.38 10.80 -4.83
N ILE A 22 -15.77 10.80 -3.64
CA ILE A 22 -15.28 12.02 -3.01
C ILE A 22 -14.12 12.60 -3.84
N GLN A 23 -14.23 13.88 -4.19
CA GLN A 23 -13.12 14.68 -4.65
C GLN A 23 -12.38 15.25 -3.45
N TRP A 24 -11.27 14.61 -3.12
CA TRP A 24 -10.47 14.97 -1.98
C TRP A 24 -9.62 16.22 -2.25
N ASP A 25 -9.37 16.99 -1.21
CA ASP A 25 -8.47 18.14 -1.26
C ASP A 25 -7.00 17.69 -1.31
N CYS A 26 -6.12 18.58 -1.75
CA CYS A 26 -4.68 18.39 -1.64
C CYS A 26 -4.24 18.19 -0.18
N LEU A 27 -3.25 17.32 0.08
CA LEU A 27 -2.71 17.11 1.42
C LEU A 27 -1.76 18.22 1.90
N ILE A 28 -1.32 19.14 1.03
CA ILE A 28 -0.52 20.29 1.46
C ILE A 28 -1.43 21.28 2.19
N GLU A 29 -1.01 21.68 3.39
CA GLU A 29 -1.71 22.70 4.19
C GLU A 29 -1.88 24.01 3.40
N GLU A 30 -3.00 24.71 3.60
CA GLU A 30 -3.34 25.96 2.91
C GLU A 30 -3.58 25.85 1.39
N CYS A 31 -3.49 24.64 0.80
CA CYS A 31 -3.88 24.42 -0.59
C CYS A 31 -5.40 24.22 -0.72
N SER A 32 -6.05 25.03 -1.56
CA SER A 32 -7.49 24.91 -1.86
C SER A 32 -7.81 24.00 -3.06
N GLU A 33 -6.80 23.48 -3.74
CA GLU A 33 -6.97 22.68 -4.96
C GLU A 33 -7.35 21.22 -4.67
N LYS A 34 -8.00 20.59 -5.64
CA LYS A 34 -8.36 19.16 -5.56
C LYS A 34 -7.16 18.27 -5.86
N ALA A 35 -7.08 17.17 -5.14
CA ALA A 35 -6.06 16.16 -5.37
C ALA A 35 -6.32 15.40 -6.67
N ILE A 36 -5.26 15.20 -7.45
CA ILE A 36 -5.24 14.30 -8.60
C ILE A 36 -4.81 12.91 -8.17
N ASN A 37 -5.21 11.90 -8.93
CA ASN A 37 -4.77 10.54 -8.69
C ASN A 37 -3.29 10.40 -9.05
N SER A 38 -2.42 10.44 -8.04
CA SER A 38 -0.98 10.47 -8.17
C SER A 38 -0.43 9.05 -8.09
N HIS A 39 0.48 8.69 -8.97
CA HIS A 39 1.15 7.39 -8.93
C HIS A 39 2.16 7.38 -7.78
N ILE A 40 2.13 6.34 -6.93
CA ILE A 40 3.10 6.21 -5.83
C ILE A 40 4.49 5.86 -6.38
N LEU A 41 4.52 4.96 -7.36
CA LEU A 41 5.72 4.62 -8.12
C LEU A 41 5.53 5.07 -9.56
N GLN A 42 6.60 5.59 -10.16
CA GLN A 42 6.52 6.21 -11.47
C GLN A 42 6.01 5.26 -12.54
N LYS A 43 5.22 5.80 -13.47
CA LYS A 43 4.77 5.03 -14.63
C LYS A 43 5.95 4.69 -15.55
N ASN A 44 6.68 5.72 -15.96
CA ASN A 44 7.76 5.60 -16.94
C ASN A 44 9.08 5.34 -16.23
N GLY A 45 9.87 4.38 -16.71
CA GLY A 45 11.17 4.04 -16.13
C GLY A 45 11.10 3.22 -14.84
N VAL A 46 9.90 3.05 -14.26
CA VAL A 46 9.64 2.13 -13.14
C VAL A 46 8.59 1.10 -13.55
N LEU A 47 7.29 1.38 -13.44
CA LEU A 47 6.26 0.36 -13.68
C LEU A 47 6.26 -0.16 -15.14
N SER A 48 6.67 0.66 -16.10
CA SER A 48 6.81 0.27 -17.52
C SER A 48 7.87 -0.82 -17.77
N ASN A 49 8.74 -1.12 -16.81
CA ASN A 49 9.77 -2.15 -16.98
C ASN A 49 9.25 -3.58 -16.83
N ILE A 50 8.03 -3.76 -16.34
CA ILE A 50 7.43 -5.09 -16.08
C ILE A 50 6.00 -5.22 -16.61
N GLU A 51 5.54 -4.22 -17.36
CA GLU A 51 4.22 -4.25 -17.95
C GLU A 51 4.19 -5.15 -19.19
N SER A 52 3.01 -5.71 -19.48
CA SER A 52 2.70 -6.35 -20.75
C SER A 52 1.52 -5.64 -21.41
N SER A 53 1.75 -5.07 -22.60
CA SER A 53 0.74 -4.34 -23.38
C SER A 53 0.01 -3.24 -22.60
N GLY A 54 0.74 -2.48 -21.79
CA GLY A 54 0.27 -1.41 -20.90
C GLY A 54 -0.42 -1.88 -19.62
N HIS A 55 -0.28 -3.17 -19.25
CA HIS A 55 -0.99 -3.76 -18.12
C HIS A 55 -0.09 -4.54 -17.16
N ILE A 56 -0.56 -4.64 -15.92
CA ILE A 56 0.05 -5.37 -14.79
C ILE A 56 -1.06 -6.02 -13.97
N TYR A 57 -0.71 -6.88 -13.02
CA TYR A 57 -1.67 -7.52 -12.12
C TYR A 57 -1.52 -7.03 -10.68
N GLU A 58 -2.64 -6.61 -10.09
CA GLU A 58 -2.73 -6.22 -8.66
C GLU A 58 -3.91 -6.94 -8.01
N ILE A 59 -3.81 -7.22 -6.70
CA ILE A 59 -4.99 -7.60 -5.91
C ILE A 59 -5.76 -6.32 -5.57
N LYS A 60 -7.00 -6.21 -6.05
CA LYS A 60 -7.84 -5.02 -5.87
C LYS A 60 -9.21 -5.38 -5.34
N PRO A 61 -9.90 -4.44 -4.67
CA PRO A 61 -11.29 -4.62 -4.33
C PRO A 61 -12.13 -4.98 -5.56
N ILE A 62 -12.99 -6.00 -5.47
CA ILE A 62 -13.98 -6.25 -6.51
C ILE A 62 -14.93 -5.07 -6.60
N ASP A 63 -15.58 -4.90 -7.75
CA ASP A 63 -16.51 -3.80 -7.94
C ASP A 63 -17.62 -3.85 -6.87
N VAL A 64 -17.82 -2.73 -6.18
CA VAL A 64 -18.85 -2.53 -5.15
C VAL A 64 -20.26 -2.77 -5.69
N PHE A 65 -20.49 -2.61 -7.00
CA PHE A 65 -21.76 -3.00 -7.64
C PHE A 65 -21.98 -4.52 -7.65
N LYS A 66 -20.92 -5.30 -7.52
CA LYS A 66 -20.94 -6.76 -7.42
C LYS A 66 -21.01 -7.25 -5.98
N TRP A 67 -21.00 -6.36 -4.97
CA TRP A 67 -21.11 -6.72 -3.54
C TRP A 67 -22.56 -7.06 -3.14
N THR A 68 -23.13 -8.10 -3.74
CA THR A 68 -24.46 -8.59 -3.36
C THR A 68 -24.52 -10.11 -3.38
N GLY A 69 -25.39 -10.69 -2.54
CA GLY A 69 -25.67 -12.11 -2.59
C GLY A 69 -24.45 -12.98 -2.24
N LYS A 70 -24.10 -13.92 -3.13
CA LYS A 70 -22.97 -14.84 -2.94
C LYS A 70 -21.60 -14.15 -2.95
N ASN A 71 -21.52 -12.92 -3.48
CA ASN A 71 -20.28 -12.17 -3.58
C ASN A 71 -20.05 -11.21 -2.40
N PHE A 72 -21.01 -11.13 -1.47
CA PHE A 72 -20.87 -10.35 -0.23
C PHE A 72 -19.89 -11.10 0.71
N GLY A 73 -18.58 -10.92 0.48
CA GLY A 73 -17.50 -11.58 1.22
C GLY A 73 -16.21 -11.77 0.41
N SER A 74 -16.31 -11.93 -0.93
CA SER A 74 -15.14 -11.92 -1.82
C SER A 74 -14.80 -10.48 -2.16
N ILE A 75 -14.17 -9.76 -1.23
CA ILE A 75 -13.99 -8.31 -1.36
C ILE A 75 -12.86 -7.93 -2.31
N THR A 76 -11.96 -8.85 -2.64
CA THR A 76 -10.80 -8.63 -3.51
C THR A 76 -10.64 -9.73 -4.56
N ALA A 77 -9.97 -9.38 -5.66
CA ALA A 77 -9.53 -10.31 -6.69
C ALA A 77 -8.27 -9.78 -7.37
N PHE A 78 -7.49 -10.67 -7.99
CA PHE A 78 -6.51 -10.25 -8.99
C PHE A 78 -7.22 -9.57 -10.14
N LYS A 79 -6.67 -8.44 -10.58
CA LYS A 79 -7.15 -7.70 -11.73
C LYS A 79 -5.98 -7.33 -12.61
N LYS A 80 -6.17 -7.49 -13.92
CA LYS A 80 -5.35 -6.84 -14.93
C LYS A 80 -5.69 -5.35 -14.92
N ILE A 81 -4.75 -4.53 -14.47
CA ILE A 81 -4.91 -3.08 -14.29
C ILE A 81 -4.05 -2.37 -15.34
N GLY A 82 -4.64 -1.38 -16.02
CA GLY A 82 -3.88 -0.53 -16.93
C GLY A 82 -2.90 0.36 -16.16
N LEU A 83 -1.73 0.62 -16.73
CA LEU A 83 -0.63 1.31 -16.05
C LEU A 83 -1.03 2.69 -15.47
N ASN A 84 -1.96 3.40 -16.11
CA ASN A 84 -2.49 4.69 -15.64
C ASN A 84 -3.35 4.60 -14.36
N GLN A 85 -3.76 3.41 -13.96
CA GLN A 85 -4.55 3.17 -12.74
C GLN A 85 -3.75 2.42 -11.67
N ALA A 86 -2.60 1.88 -12.05
CA ALA A 86 -1.70 1.16 -11.17
C ALA A 86 -1.27 2.02 -9.98
N HIS A 87 -1.32 1.45 -8.79
CA HIS A 87 -0.70 1.99 -7.58
C HIS A 87 -0.84 3.52 -7.38
N SER A 88 -2.07 4.03 -7.45
CA SER A 88 -2.35 5.47 -7.43
C SER A 88 -3.38 5.84 -6.37
N TYR A 89 -3.19 7.03 -5.77
CA TYR A 89 -4.10 7.60 -4.79
C TYR A 89 -4.29 9.10 -5.04
N PRO A 90 -5.47 9.67 -4.76
CA PRO A 90 -5.63 11.11 -4.80
C PRO A 90 -4.83 11.70 -3.65
N THR A 91 -3.64 12.27 -3.82
CA THR A 91 -2.83 12.78 -2.69
C THR A 91 -2.64 14.28 -2.78
N LEU A 92 -2.01 14.75 -3.86
CA LEU A 92 -1.67 16.15 -4.08
C LEU A 92 -2.43 16.71 -5.28
N CYS A 93 -2.55 18.04 -5.38
CA CYS A 93 -3.00 18.67 -6.62
C CYS A 93 -1.91 18.56 -7.69
N ASN A 94 -2.24 18.82 -8.95
CA ASN A 94 -1.30 18.67 -10.06
C ASN A 94 -0.01 19.50 -9.87
N GLN A 95 -0.13 20.74 -9.37
CA GLN A 95 1.00 21.63 -9.15
C GLN A 95 1.95 21.05 -8.10
N HIS A 96 1.45 20.74 -6.90
CA HIS A 96 2.28 20.20 -5.82
C HIS A 96 2.87 18.83 -6.16
N ASP A 97 2.11 17.94 -6.83
CA ASP A 97 2.66 16.65 -7.25
C ASP A 97 3.84 16.83 -8.22
N THR A 98 3.68 17.73 -9.20
CA THR A 98 4.73 18.03 -10.17
C THR A 98 5.94 18.64 -9.49
N ASP A 99 5.76 19.71 -8.72
CA ASP A 99 6.89 20.47 -8.15
C ASP A 99 7.70 19.64 -7.15
N ILE A 100 7.03 18.91 -6.27
CA ILE A 100 7.69 18.13 -5.21
C ILE A 100 8.42 16.93 -5.81
N PHE A 101 7.81 16.24 -6.77
CA PHE A 101 8.33 14.97 -7.26
C PHE A 101 9.05 15.04 -8.60
N LEU A 102 9.15 16.20 -9.24
CA LEU A 102 9.97 16.39 -10.45
C LEU A 102 11.37 15.77 -10.35
N PRO A 103 12.09 15.83 -9.21
CA PRO A 103 13.41 15.21 -9.09
C PRO A 103 13.40 13.68 -9.25
N ILE A 104 12.34 13.02 -8.80
CA ILE A 104 12.19 11.57 -9.02
C ILE A 104 11.50 11.27 -10.34
N GLU A 105 10.87 12.24 -11.02
CA GLU A 105 10.27 12.07 -12.36
C GLU A 105 11.26 12.21 -13.54
N THR A 106 12.48 12.64 -13.26
CA THR A 106 13.51 12.89 -14.28
C THR A 106 14.60 11.82 -14.21
N HIS A 107 14.84 11.13 -15.32
CA HIS A 107 15.82 10.03 -15.40
C HIS A 107 17.18 10.51 -15.95
N PRO A 108 18.31 9.90 -15.55
CA PRO A 108 18.44 8.77 -14.61
C PRO A 108 18.40 9.21 -13.13
N LEU A 109 18.00 8.28 -12.24
CA LEU A 109 17.95 8.49 -10.79
C LEU A 109 19.23 7.98 -10.10
N ASP A 110 19.83 8.82 -9.24
CA ASP A 110 20.89 8.38 -8.32
C ASP A 110 20.30 8.01 -6.96
N PHE A 111 20.20 6.70 -6.69
CA PHE A 111 19.68 6.19 -5.43
C PHE A 111 20.67 6.28 -4.25
N ASN A 112 21.87 6.86 -4.45
CA ASN A 112 22.75 7.26 -3.35
C ASN A 112 22.43 8.68 -2.85
N GLU A 113 21.56 9.42 -3.54
CA GLU A 113 21.13 10.74 -3.11
C GLU A 113 20.03 10.63 -2.05
N TYR A 114 20.21 11.38 -0.97
CA TYR A 114 19.23 11.46 0.12
C TYR A 114 17.86 11.94 -0.38
N GLN A 115 17.85 12.99 -1.21
CA GLN A 115 16.63 13.60 -1.70
C GLN A 115 15.77 12.63 -2.52
N ILE A 116 16.38 11.80 -3.36
CA ILE A 116 15.67 10.77 -4.14
C ILE A 116 14.97 9.77 -3.22
N ASN A 117 15.68 9.24 -2.22
CA ASN A 117 15.12 8.27 -1.28
C ASN A 117 14.04 8.89 -0.37
N LEU A 118 14.26 10.13 0.08
CA LEU A 118 13.29 10.92 0.85
C LEU A 118 12.00 11.09 0.07
N LEU A 119 12.05 11.41 -1.22
CA LEU A 119 10.87 11.62 -2.06
C LEU A 119 10.05 10.34 -2.28
N PHE A 120 10.69 9.18 -2.49
CA PHE A 120 9.97 7.89 -2.55
C PHE A 120 9.26 7.56 -1.22
N ALA A 121 9.93 7.79 -0.09
CA ALA A 121 9.34 7.59 1.23
C ALA A 121 8.21 8.59 1.51
N PHE A 122 8.37 9.86 1.12
CA PHE A 122 7.36 10.89 1.28
C PHE A 122 6.10 10.60 0.47
N ARG A 123 6.25 10.19 -0.80
CA ARG A 123 5.13 9.79 -1.64
C ARG A 123 4.36 8.59 -1.05
N THR A 124 5.09 7.65 -0.45
CA THR A 124 4.51 6.53 0.30
C THR A 124 3.71 7.02 1.52
N LEU A 125 4.26 7.94 2.33
CA LEU A 125 3.57 8.56 3.47
C LEU A 125 2.25 9.23 3.06
N LEU A 126 2.29 10.07 2.02
CA LEU A 126 1.12 10.77 1.50
C LEU A 126 0.00 9.81 1.11
N SER A 127 0.36 8.72 0.43
CA SER A 127 -0.59 7.69 0.03
C SER A 127 -1.23 6.99 1.21
N MET A 128 -0.46 6.73 2.27
CA MET A 128 -0.95 6.10 3.49
C MET A 128 -1.90 7.03 4.25
N ILE A 129 -1.55 8.32 4.38
CA ILE A 129 -2.43 9.33 4.97
C ILE A 129 -3.76 9.37 4.23
N ARG A 130 -3.75 9.46 2.89
CA ARG A 130 -4.98 9.47 2.10
C ARG A 130 -5.79 8.19 2.28
N LYS A 131 -5.13 7.03 2.29
CA LYS A 131 -5.79 5.75 2.50
C LYS A 131 -6.50 5.71 3.86
N GLU A 132 -5.81 6.13 4.92
CA GLU A 132 -6.37 6.23 6.27
C GLU A 132 -7.54 7.22 6.33
N GLN A 133 -7.47 8.37 5.65
CA GLN A 133 -8.59 9.31 5.51
C GLN A 133 -9.80 8.68 4.80
N ILE A 134 -9.58 7.94 3.71
CA ILE A 134 -10.64 7.22 2.97
C ILE A 134 -11.32 6.20 3.88
N ILE A 135 -10.53 5.43 4.65
CA ILE A 135 -11.08 4.43 5.56
C ILE A 135 -11.84 5.14 6.70
N LYS A 136 -11.27 6.19 7.30
CA LYS A 136 -11.96 6.99 8.34
C LYS A 136 -13.33 7.43 7.88
N GLU A 137 -13.42 8.02 6.69
CA GLU A 137 -14.68 8.50 6.13
C GLU A 137 -15.70 7.36 5.93
N ARG A 138 -15.25 6.20 5.42
CA ARG A 138 -16.08 5.00 5.29
C ARG A 138 -16.61 4.53 6.64
N GLU A 139 -15.74 4.40 7.64
CA GLU A 139 -16.13 3.90 8.96
C GLU A 139 -17.04 4.89 9.69
N THR A 140 -16.76 6.19 9.64
CA THR A 140 -17.61 7.25 10.20
C THR A 140 -19.02 7.20 9.62
N ARG A 141 -19.16 7.10 8.29
CA ARG A 141 -20.47 6.95 7.65
C ARG A 141 -21.17 5.65 8.06
N THR A 142 -20.41 4.57 8.23
CA THR A 142 -20.93 3.27 8.66
C THR A 142 -21.49 3.35 10.07
N ILE A 143 -20.74 3.89 11.03
CA ILE A 143 -21.19 4.01 12.42
C ILE A 143 -22.30 5.06 12.60
N ASN A 144 -22.45 6.03 11.70
CA ASN A 144 -23.49 7.06 11.79
C ASN A 144 -24.80 6.66 11.11
N SER A 145 -24.82 5.59 10.32
CA SER A 145 -26.03 5.13 9.62
C SER A 145 -27.07 4.57 10.60
N ALA A 146 -28.19 5.29 10.75
CA ALA A 146 -29.33 4.84 11.57
C ALA A 146 -29.89 3.48 11.10
N ILE A 147 -29.90 3.24 9.78
CA ILE A 147 -30.38 1.98 9.18
C ILE A 147 -29.48 0.80 9.57
N LEU A 148 -28.16 1.00 9.62
CA LEU A 148 -27.23 -0.03 10.05
C LEU A 148 -27.36 -0.27 11.56
N LYS A 149 -27.51 0.79 12.37
CA LYS A 149 -27.71 0.66 13.83
C LYS A 149 -28.94 -0.17 14.18
N SER A 150 -30.05 0.00 13.44
CA SER A 150 -31.29 -0.73 13.68
C SER A 150 -31.33 -2.14 13.08
N ASN A 151 -30.30 -2.57 12.35
CA ASN A 151 -30.29 -3.85 11.66
C ASN A 151 -29.43 -4.87 12.43
N PRO A 152 -30.01 -5.96 12.95
CA PRO A 152 -29.26 -6.95 13.74
C PRO A 152 -28.19 -7.68 12.93
N ASN A 153 -28.28 -7.69 11.60
CA ASN A 153 -27.29 -8.34 10.73
C ASN A 153 -26.02 -7.50 10.52
N THR A 154 -25.96 -6.26 11.03
CA THR A 154 -24.84 -5.33 10.81
C THR A 154 -24.11 -4.95 12.08
N VAL A 155 -24.41 -5.61 13.21
CA VAL A 155 -23.76 -5.37 14.50
C VAL A 155 -22.25 -5.59 14.43
N SER A 156 -21.80 -6.68 13.79
CA SER A 156 -20.37 -6.97 13.63
C SER A 156 -19.66 -5.91 12.79
N ALA A 157 -20.26 -5.47 11.69
CA ALA A 157 -19.73 -4.41 10.85
C ALA A 157 -19.58 -3.10 11.66
N LEU A 158 -20.60 -2.71 12.43
CA LEU A 158 -20.54 -1.52 13.28
C LEU A 158 -19.46 -1.60 14.35
N GLN A 159 -19.30 -2.77 14.99
CA GLN A 159 -18.27 -2.98 16.00
C GLN A 159 -16.87 -2.88 15.38
N TYR A 160 -16.68 -3.53 14.23
CA TYR A 160 -15.43 -3.46 13.47
C TYR A 160 -15.11 -2.02 13.04
N SER A 161 -16.09 -1.28 12.51
CA SER A 161 -15.94 0.13 12.15
C SER A 161 -15.51 1.01 13.33
N LYS A 162 -16.09 0.78 14.53
CA LYS A 162 -15.70 1.51 15.73
C LYS A 162 -14.25 1.24 16.15
N GLN A 163 -13.84 -0.04 16.11
CA GLN A 163 -12.46 -0.42 16.43
C GLN A 163 -11.47 0.21 15.43
N ASN A 164 -11.78 0.13 14.13
CA ASN A 164 -10.96 0.74 13.10
C ASN A 164 -10.80 2.25 13.28
N LEU A 165 -11.88 2.97 13.63
CA LEU A 165 -11.80 4.43 13.84
C LEU A 165 -10.80 4.82 14.93
N ILE A 166 -10.76 4.09 16.05
CA ILE A 166 -9.80 4.33 17.14
C ILE A 166 -8.37 4.21 16.60
N VAL A 167 -8.09 3.11 15.90
CA VAL A 167 -6.77 2.84 15.33
C VAL A 167 -6.37 3.90 14.29
N ILE A 168 -7.29 4.26 13.39
CA ILE A 168 -7.02 5.24 12.33
C ILE A 168 -6.74 6.62 12.88
N GLU A 169 -7.42 7.03 13.96
CA GLU A 169 -7.16 8.32 14.59
C GLU A 169 -5.76 8.39 15.20
N GLU A 170 -5.30 7.31 15.81
CA GLU A 170 -3.92 7.21 16.32
C GLU A 170 -2.89 7.20 15.18
N LEU A 171 -3.15 6.44 14.11
CA LEU A 171 -2.29 6.37 12.94
C LEU A 171 -2.17 7.75 12.27
N LEU A 172 -3.29 8.41 11.93
CA LEU A 172 -3.29 9.73 11.31
C LEU A 172 -2.54 10.77 12.15
N LYS A 173 -2.69 10.72 13.48
CA LYS A 173 -1.93 11.60 14.38
C LYS A 173 -0.43 11.35 14.28
N SER A 174 -0.01 10.08 14.24
CA SER A 174 1.39 9.71 14.03
C SER A 174 1.90 10.17 12.67
N ARG A 175 1.13 9.90 11.60
CA ARG A 175 1.47 10.29 10.23
C ARG A 175 1.63 11.79 10.05
N ASN A 176 0.78 12.60 10.67
CA ASN A 176 0.90 14.05 10.60
C ASN A 176 2.18 14.55 11.27
N LYS A 177 2.61 13.92 12.38
CA LYS A 177 3.90 14.23 13.01
C LYS A 177 5.07 13.84 12.08
N GLU A 178 4.97 12.71 11.40
CA GLU A 178 5.97 12.28 10.40
C GLU A 178 6.01 13.23 9.21
N PHE A 179 4.85 13.64 8.70
CA PHE A 179 4.73 14.60 7.60
C PHE A 179 5.51 15.88 7.90
N SER A 180 5.40 16.42 9.12
CA SER A 180 6.18 17.58 9.54
C SER A 180 7.70 17.32 9.52
N LYS A 181 8.17 16.12 9.90
CA LYS A 181 9.60 15.76 9.80
C LYS A 181 10.06 15.70 8.34
N PHE A 182 9.26 15.10 7.44
CA PHE A 182 9.55 15.07 6.01
C PHE A 182 9.62 16.47 5.41
N LYS A 183 8.69 17.37 5.79
CA LYS A 183 8.70 18.76 5.34
C LYS A 183 10.00 19.47 5.72
N VAL A 184 10.45 19.28 6.97
CA VAL A 184 11.74 19.85 7.43
C VAL A 184 12.91 19.33 6.60
N ASP A 185 12.96 18.02 6.30
CA ASP A 185 14.06 17.43 5.50
C ASP A 185 13.96 17.79 4.00
N LEU A 186 12.78 18.16 3.49
CA LEU A 186 12.60 18.66 2.13
C LEU A 186 13.00 20.14 1.98
N GLU A 187 12.82 20.94 3.02
CA GLU A 187 13.02 22.40 2.99
C GLU A 187 14.37 22.85 3.58
N SER A 188 15.15 21.93 4.15
CA SER A 188 16.42 22.24 4.82
C SER A 188 17.47 21.14 4.64
N GLU A 189 18.68 21.37 5.13
CA GLU A 189 19.75 20.36 5.16
C GLU A 189 19.61 19.35 6.33
N ASN A 190 18.50 19.40 7.07
CA ASN A 190 18.24 18.44 8.14
C ASN A 190 18.08 17.01 7.60
N LYS A 191 18.47 16.04 8.41
CA LYS A 191 18.36 14.61 8.12
C LYS A 191 17.81 13.90 9.34
N ASN A 192 16.49 13.84 9.44
CA ASN A 192 15.81 13.07 10.48
C ASN A 192 15.84 11.55 10.18
N PHE A 193 16.13 11.20 8.94
CA PHE A 193 16.11 9.83 8.42
C PHE A 193 17.42 9.47 7.74
N ASP A 194 17.61 8.16 7.58
CA ASP A 194 18.67 7.54 6.80
C ASP A 194 18.06 6.45 5.91
N PHE A 195 18.86 5.88 5.01
CA PHE A 195 18.37 4.94 4.02
C PHE A 195 19.38 3.85 3.67
N ILE A 196 18.85 2.73 3.18
CA ILE A 196 19.62 1.77 2.39
C ILE A 196 19.02 1.66 1.00
N SER A 197 19.89 1.54 0.00
CA SER A 197 19.53 1.33 -1.39
C SER A 197 20.23 0.08 -1.89
N LEU A 198 19.44 -0.91 -2.31
CA LEU A 198 19.93 -2.22 -2.74
C LEU A 198 19.48 -2.52 -4.16
N SER A 199 20.31 -3.26 -4.91
CA SER A 199 20.03 -3.66 -6.28
C SER A 199 20.25 -5.16 -6.44
N TYR A 200 19.23 -5.84 -6.95
CA TYR A 200 19.23 -7.28 -7.15
C TYR A 200 18.85 -7.65 -8.59
N PRO A 201 19.08 -8.92 -9.02
CA PRO A 201 18.48 -9.44 -10.25
C PRO A 201 16.98 -9.12 -10.32
N LEU A 202 16.50 -8.79 -11.51
CA LEU A 202 15.12 -8.38 -11.71
C LEU A 202 14.15 -9.50 -11.29
N LYS A 203 13.24 -9.15 -10.41
CA LYS A 203 12.01 -9.86 -10.08
C LYS A 203 10.85 -8.94 -10.41
N GLU A 204 9.95 -9.39 -11.28
CA GLU A 204 8.95 -8.56 -11.94
C GLU A 204 7.76 -8.21 -11.02
N ALA A 205 8.06 -7.43 -9.97
CA ALA A 205 7.12 -6.99 -8.96
C ALA A 205 7.44 -5.56 -8.48
N TYR A 206 6.44 -4.91 -7.89
CA TYR A 206 6.62 -3.65 -7.18
C TYR A 206 5.71 -3.56 -5.96
N ALA A 207 6.13 -2.75 -4.99
CA ALA A 207 5.34 -2.39 -3.82
C ALA A 207 5.88 -1.13 -3.13
N SER A 208 5.01 -0.51 -2.34
CA SER A 208 5.37 0.52 -1.38
C SER A 208 4.66 0.20 -0.07
N SER A 209 5.38 0.21 1.04
CA SER A 209 4.83 -0.13 2.35
C SER A 209 5.40 0.76 3.44
N ILE A 210 4.65 0.82 4.55
CA ILE A 210 5.14 1.37 5.80
C ILE A 210 5.03 0.31 6.88
N HIS A 211 6.12 0.06 7.58
CA HIS A 211 6.17 -0.81 8.75
C HIS A 211 6.40 0.01 10.00
N ILE A 212 5.80 -0.40 11.11
CA ILE A 212 5.98 0.24 12.39
C ILE A 212 6.88 -0.66 13.24
N SER A 213 8.00 -0.12 13.73
CA SER A 213 8.84 -0.84 14.69
C SER A 213 8.01 -1.21 15.93
N PRO A 214 7.98 -2.49 16.35
CA PRO A 214 7.15 -2.92 17.47
C PRO A 214 7.61 -2.33 18.81
N ASN A 215 8.86 -1.87 18.92
CA ASN A 215 9.41 -1.37 20.17
C ASN A 215 9.36 0.16 20.28
N LYS A 216 9.58 0.88 19.18
CA LYS A 216 9.64 2.36 19.16
C LYS A 216 8.45 3.03 18.50
N LEU A 217 7.60 2.27 17.81
CA LEU A 217 6.43 2.76 17.07
C LEU A 217 6.78 3.79 15.98
N GLU A 218 7.98 3.69 15.42
CA GLU A 218 8.46 4.55 14.34
C GLU A 218 8.31 3.85 12.99
N SER A 219 8.09 4.64 11.95
CA SER A 219 7.84 4.12 10.60
C SER A 219 9.11 3.87 9.81
N ILE A 220 9.13 2.71 9.16
CA ILE A 220 10.10 2.30 8.14
C ILE A 220 9.37 2.25 6.80
N TYR A 221 9.87 2.96 5.82
CA TYR A 221 9.29 3.02 4.48
C TYR A 221 10.08 2.10 3.56
N THR A 222 9.40 1.16 2.91
CA THR A 222 10.05 0.23 1.98
C THR A 222 9.41 0.39 0.60
N ASN A 223 10.25 0.68 -0.40
CA ASN A 223 9.86 0.76 -1.80
C ASN A 223 10.62 -0.30 -2.58
N ILE A 224 9.89 -1.13 -3.31
CA ILE A 224 10.43 -2.20 -4.15
C ILE A 224 9.91 -1.98 -5.54
N PHE A 225 10.79 -1.90 -6.52
CA PHE A 225 10.38 -1.67 -7.89
C PHE A 225 11.45 -2.00 -8.93
N PRO A 226 11.05 -2.27 -10.17
CA PRO A 226 11.98 -2.49 -11.27
C PRO A 226 12.55 -1.17 -11.78
N TYR A 227 13.87 -1.08 -11.95
CA TYR A 227 14.56 0.08 -12.52
C TYR A 227 15.83 -0.39 -13.24
N GLU A 228 16.01 0.02 -14.50
CA GLU A 228 17.18 -0.33 -15.33
C GLU A 228 17.54 -1.84 -15.31
N GLY A 229 16.53 -2.72 -15.45
CA GLY A 229 16.74 -4.17 -15.49
C GLY A 229 17.14 -4.81 -14.15
N LYS A 230 16.95 -4.11 -13.03
CA LYS A 230 17.20 -4.60 -11.67
C LYS A 230 15.95 -4.41 -10.80
N SER A 231 15.84 -5.20 -9.74
CA SER A 231 14.93 -4.89 -8.64
C SER A 231 15.64 -3.97 -7.64
N LYS A 232 15.14 -2.75 -7.49
CA LYS A 232 15.56 -1.80 -6.47
C LYS A 232 14.77 -2.03 -5.20
N ILE A 233 15.46 -1.96 -4.08
CA ILE A 233 14.87 -2.01 -2.74
C ILE A 233 15.41 -0.79 -2.00
N LEU A 234 14.54 0.18 -1.77
CA LEU A 234 14.84 1.38 -1.00
C LEU A 234 14.16 1.27 0.35
N ILE A 235 14.92 1.42 1.43
CA ILE A 235 14.39 1.39 2.79
C ILE A 235 14.81 2.68 3.49
N PHE A 236 13.83 3.45 3.96
CA PHE A 236 14.01 4.73 4.61
C PHE A 236 13.54 4.63 6.06
N TYR A 237 14.34 5.09 7.01
CA TYR A 237 14.10 4.88 8.45
C TYR A 237 14.63 6.03 9.32
N PRO A 238 14.06 6.28 10.51
CA PRO A 238 14.48 7.41 11.34
C PRO A 238 15.77 7.12 12.12
N ILE A 239 16.76 8.02 12.01
CA ILE A 239 18.10 7.84 12.60
C ILE A 239 18.04 7.75 14.13
N ASN A 240 17.46 8.78 14.76
CA ASN A 240 17.57 8.99 16.21
C ASN A 240 16.77 7.99 17.05
N THR A 241 15.89 7.22 16.42
CA THR A 241 14.97 6.30 17.08
C THR A 241 15.08 4.88 16.54
N THR A 242 16.13 4.60 15.75
CA THR A 242 16.42 3.25 15.25
C THR A 242 16.61 2.29 16.40
N ASP A 243 15.86 1.20 16.40
CA ASP A 243 15.92 0.15 17.41
C ASP A 243 16.48 -1.16 16.84
N LYS A 244 16.73 -2.13 17.72
CA LYS A 244 17.29 -3.44 17.32
C LYS A 244 16.45 -4.13 16.25
N TRP A 245 15.12 -4.06 16.37
CA TRP A 245 14.23 -4.66 15.38
C TRP A 245 14.36 -3.99 14.01
N THR A 246 14.46 -2.66 13.97
CA THR A 246 14.74 -1.92 12.72
C THR A 246 16.05 -2.37 12.10
N LEU A 247 17.12 -2.48 12.90
CA LEU A 247 18.43 -2.97 12.40
C LEU A 247 18.33 -4.40 11.84
N GLU A 248 17.63 -5.30 12.54
CA GLU A 248 17.38 -6.66 12.05
C GLU A 248 16.56 -6.67 10.75
N TYR A 249 15.58 -5.76 10.62
CA TYR A 249 14.82 -5.59 9.37
C TYR A 249 15.73 -5.13 8.23
N LEU A 250 16.60 -4.15 8.45
CA LEU A 250 17.56 -3.67 7.44
C LEU A 250 18.53 -4.77 7.00
N GLU A 251 19.12 -5.50 7.96
CA GLU A 251 20.02 -6.61 7.67
C GLU A 251 19.33 -7.76 6.92
N SER A 252 18.03 -7.99 7.16
CA SER A 252 17.26 -9.03 6.46
C SER A 252 17.16 -8.85 4.94
N TRP A 253 17.54 -7.68 4.42
CA TRP A 253 17.54 -7.36 3.00
C TRP A 253 18.92 -7.40 2.36
N LYS A 254 20.00 -7.49 3.15
CA LYS A 254 21.37 -7.43 2.65
C LYS A 254 21.89 -8.83 2.29
N SER A 255 22.77 -8.88 1.29
CA SER A 255 23.55 -10.06 0.92
C SER A 255 22.72 -11.32 0.61
N LEU A 256 21.52 -11.16 0.07
CA LEU A 256 20.64 -12.27 -0.27
C LEU A 256 21.10 -12.96 -1.56
N ASN A 257 21.16 -14.29 -1.55
CA ASN A 257 21.21 -15.05 -2.80
C ASN A 257 19.83 -15.02 -3.51
N GLU A 258 19.77 -15.57 -4.72
CA GLU A 258 18.55 -15.50 -5.54
C GLU A 258 17.31 -16.10 -4.87
N ASN A 259 17.42 -17.30 -4.31
CA ASN A 259 16.29 -17.97 -3.64
C ASN A 259 15.89 -17.23 -2.35
N GLU A 260 16.86 -16.74 -1.58
CA GLU A 260 16.60 -15.94 -0.38
C GLU A 260 15.87 -14.63 -0.71
N LEU A 261 16.29 -13.95 -1.78
CA LEU A 261 15.66 -12.75 -2.29
C LEU A 261 14.21 -13.02 -2.69
N GLU A 262 13.96 -14.06 -3.49
CA GLU A 262 12.62 -14.41 -3.95
C GLU A 262 11.68 -14.72 -2.78
N MET A 263 12.14 -15.48 -1.79
CA MET A 263 11.36 -15.77 -0.59
C MET A 263 11.13 -14.54 0.28
N ARG A 264 12.13 -13.65 0.40
CA ARG A 264 12.00 -12.40 1.15
C ARG A 264 11.01 -11.44 0.49
N LEU A 265 11.09 -11.30 -0.84
CA LEU A 265 10.15 -10.52 -1.65
C LEU A 265 8.75 -11.10 -1.55
N SER A 266 8.58 -12.41 -1.75
CA SER A 266 7.28 -13.08 -1.64
C SER A 266 6.65 -12.82 -0.28
N THR A 267 7.41 -13.01 0.81
CA THR A 267 6.95 -12.73 2.17
C THR A 267 6.57 -11.26 2.33
N HIS A 268 7.39 -10.34 1.84
CA HIS A 268 7.15 -8.90 1.97
C HIS A 268 5.90 -8.46 1.21
N LEU A 269 5.78 -8.80 -0.07
CA LEU A 269 4.64 -8.45 -0.90
C LEU A 269 3.34 -9.01 -0.30
N ILE A 270 3.32 -10.28 0.10
CA ILE A 270 2.10 -10.96 0.53
C ILE A 270 1.65 -10.52 1.92
N MET A 271 2.58 -10.34 2.86
CA MET A 271 2.25 -10.14 4.28
C MET A 271 2.45 -8.70 4.77
N GLN A 272 3.26 -7.93 4.06
CA GLN A 272 3.79 -6.65 4.56
C GLN A 272 3.37 -5.48 3.65
N CYS A 273 2.93 -5.76 2.42
CA CYS A 273 2.43 -4.74 1.50
C CYS A 273 0.91 -4.85 1.36
N GLU A 274 0.22 -3.74 1.58
CA GLU A 274 -1.22 -3.69 1.35
C GLU A 274 -1.56 -3.52 -0.13
N ASN A 275 -0.70 -2.83 -0.87
CA ASN A 275 -0.75 -2.70 -2.32
C ASN A 275 0.59 -3.12 -2.92
N TRP A 276 0.52 -4.07 -3.83
CA TRP A 276 1.63 -4.51 -4.64
C TRP A 276 1.10 -5.01 -5.98
N GLY A 277 1.99 -5.10 -6.96
CA GLY A 277 1.67 -5.68 -8.25
C GLY A 277 2.82 -6.48 -8.83
N ILE A 278 2.46 -7.28 -9.83
CA ILE A 278 3.34 -8.19 -10.56
C ILE A 278 3.08 -8.09 -12.06
N SER A 279 4.04 -8.53 -12.86
CA SER A 279 3.84 -8.66 -14.30
C SER A 279 2.81 -9.72 -14.68
N GLU A 280 2.40 -9.69 -15.94
CA GLU A 280 1.58 -10.76 -16.53
C GLU A 280 2.26 -12.11 -16.46
N LYS A 281 3.56 -12.18 -16.79
CA LYS A 281 4.35 -13.43 -16.73
C LYS A 281 4.32 -14.07 -15.34
N VAL A 282 4.58 -13.28 -14.29
CA VAL A 282 4.56 -13.78 -12.92
C VAL A 282 3.16 -14.24 -12.53
N TYR A 283 2.12 -13.49 -12.92
CA TYR A 283 0.74 -13.87 -12.65
C TYR A 283 0.32 -15.18 -13.34
N GLU A 284 0.66 -15.35 -14.62
CA GLU A 284 0.32 -16.54 -15.42
C GLU A 284 1.01 -17.81 -14.89
N ASN A 285 2.15 -17.68 -14.24
CA ASN A 285 2.84 -18.79 -13.58
C ASN A 285 2.17 -19.23 -12.26
N LEU A 286 1.17 -18.51 -11.75
CA LEU A 286 0.46 -18.89 -10.52
C LEU A 286 -0.66 -19.88 -10.82
N SER A 287 -0.62 -21.06 -10.19
CA SER A 287 -1.78 -21.96 -10.20
C SER A 287 -3.04 -21.29 -9.64
N ILE A 288 -4.21 -21.76 -10.09
CA ILE A 288 -5.51 -21.24 -9.64
C ILE A 288 -5.67 -21.33 -8.11
N GLU A 289 -5.10 -22.37 -7.50
CA GLU A 289 -5.09 -22.55 -6.04
C GLU A 289 -4.27 -21.45 -5.36
N LYS A 290 -3.04 -21.20 -5.83
CA LYS A 290 -2.18 -20.14 -5.32
C LYS A 290 -2.81 -18.76 -5.46
N GLN A 291 -3.46 -18.47 -6.59
CA GLN A 291 -4.19 -17.22 -6.76
C GLN A 291 -5.30 -17.06 -5.72
N LYS A 292 -6.05 -18.13 -5.40
CA LYS A 292 -7.09 -18.11 -4.36
C LYS A 292 -6.50 -17.90 -2.97
N ASP A 293 -5.39 -18.56 -2.66
CA ASP A 293 -4.71 -18.42 -1.38
C ASP A 293 -4.19 -17.00 -1.15
N LEU A 294 -3.56 -16.40 -2.18
CA LEU A 294 -3.12 -15.01 -2.13
C LEU A 294 -4.28 -14.03 -1.91
N ILE A 295 -5.42 -14.25 -2.59
CA ILE A 295 -6.63 -13.47 -2.37
C ILE A 295 -7.13 -13.61 -0.92
N LYS A 296 -7.13 -14.84 -0.38
CA LYS A 296 -7.56 -15.10 1.01
C LYS A 296 -6.64 -14.44 2.03
N ILE A 297 -5.32 -14.51 1.83
CA ILE A 297 -4.33 -13.85 2.68
C ILE A 297 -4.53 -12.32 2.63
N SER A 298 -4.67 -11.75 1.44
CA SER A 298 -4.95 -10.32 1.26
C SER A 298 -6.24 -9.89 1.99
N GLN A 299 -7.30 -10.71 1.92
CA GLN A 299 -8.54 -10.44 2.65
C GLN A 299 -8.35 -10.44 4.16
N ASN A 300 -7.62 -11.40 4.71
CA ASN A 300 -7.32 -11.45 6.14
C ASN A 300 -6.48 -10.24 6.57
N ASN A 301 -5.50 -9.83 5.75
CA ASN A 301 -4.65 -8.67 6.03
C ASN A 301 -5.44 -7.35 5.97
N LEU A 302 -6.43 -7.21 5.08
CA LEU A 302 -7.33 -6.05 5.06
C LEU A 302 -8.08 -5.83 6.37
N PHE A 303 -8.32 -6.89 7.15
CA PHE A 303 -8.99 -6.81 8.43
C PHE A 303 -8.04 -6.53 9.61
N ASN A 304 -6.73 -6.65 9.40
CA ASN A 304 -5.71 -6.48 10.43
C ASN A 304 -4.96 -5.15 10.25
N MET A 305 -5.42 -4.10 10.93
CA MET A 305 -4.82 -2.75 10.83
C MET A 305 -3.45 -2.62 11.50
N TYR A 306 -3.04 -3.61 12.32
CA TYR A 306 -1.71 -3.70 12.91
C TYR A 306 -1.09 -5.05 12.56
N PRO A 307 -0.55 -5.25 11.35
CA PRO A 307 0.27 -6.41 11.10
C PRO A 307 1.51 -6.31 12.01
N LYS A 308 1.51 -7.07 13.11
CA LYS A 308 2.74 -7.32 13.87
C LYS A 308 3.68 -8.05 12.93
N LEU A 309 4.70 -7.34 12.47
CA LEU A 309 5.65 -7.88 11.51
C LEU A 309 6.64 -8.79 12.25
N ASP A 310 6.34 -10.08 12.27
CA ASP A 310 7.31 -11.08 12.71
C ASP A 310 8.35 -11.27 11.60
N LEU A 311 9.56 -10.79 11.86
CA LEU A 311 10.72 -10.94 10.96
C LEU A 311 11.10 -12.40 10.72
N LYS A 312 10.66 -13.33 11.57
CA LYS A 312 10.90 -14.77 11.42
C LYS A 312 9.83 -15.45 10.57
N TYR A 313 8.66 -14.82 10.41
CA TYR A 313 7.62 -15.38 9.58
C TYR A 313 8.05 -15.37 8.11
N ARG A 314 7.85 -16.50 7.44
CA ARG A 314 8.02 -16.65 5.99
C ARG A 314 6.74 -17.25 5.46
N VAL A 315 6.32 -16.78 4.29
CA VAL A 315 5.31 -17.53 3.55
C VAL A 315 5.93 -18.83 3.07
N ASP A 316 5.17 -19.91 3.01
CA ASP A 316 5.64 -21.20 2.49
C ASP A 316 5.60 -21.25 0.95
N PHE A 317 5.59 -20.07 0.31
CA PHE A 317 5.32 -19.89 -1.10
C PHE A 317 6.25 -18.87 -1.74
N ASN A 318 6.96 -19.28 -2.79
CA ASN A 318 7.77 -18.41 -3.61
C ASN A 318 6.97 -17.91 -4.81
N LEU A 319 6.69 -16.61 -4.90
CA LEU A 319 5.93 -15.97 -5.99
C LEU A 319 6.63 -16.07 -7.35
N PHE A 320 7.96 -16.19 -7.36
CA PHE A 320 8.80 -16.10 -8.56
C PHE A 320 9.28 -17.46 -9.08
N ASN A 321 8.95 -18.56 -8.39
CA ASN A 321 9.30 -19.90 -8.85
C ASN A 321 8.50 -20.27 -10.11
N GLU A 322 9.19 -20.75 -11.15
CA GLU A 322 8.58 -21.19 -12.42
C GLU A 322 7.77 -22.49 -12.29
N GLU A 323 8.03 -23.31 -11.26
CA GLU A 323 7.27 -24.54 -10.96
C GLU A 323 5.89 -24.27 -10.33
N ASN A 324 5.46 -23.00 -10.30
CA ASN A 324 4.20 -22.64 -9.64
C ASN A 324 2.94 -23.03 -10.41
N ALA A 325 3.07 -23.40 -11.68
CA ALA A 325 1.97 -23.69 -12.59
C ALA A 325 1.43 -25.13 -12.53
N THR A 326 2.09 -26.04 -11.81
CA THR A 326 1.66 -27.45 -11.64
C THR A 326 0.73 -27.67 -10.47
#